data_AF-A0A3Q9G7D7-F1
#
_entry.id   AF-A0A3Q9G7D7-F1
#
_cell.length_a   1.000
_cell.length_b   1.000
_cell.length_c   1.000
_cell.angle_alpha   90.00
_cell.angle_beta   90.00
_cell.angle_gamma   90.00
#
_symmetry.space_group_name_H-M   'P 1'
#
loop_
_entity.id
_entity.type
_entity.pdbx_description
1 polymer ?
#
loop_
_entity_poly.entity_id
_entity_poly.type
_entity_poly.pdbx_seq_one_letter_code
_entity_poly.pdbx_strand_id
1 'polypeptide(L)'
;MLIYHYTTVDTFLKILDSKAIWASDLSKMNDPQEFTIGIELIKKFYQKKFPDLLHWFENDRFVGLDNEQLLLGCSFSENPDDLSQWRAYGDDGKGVVIAQF
;
A
#
# COMPACT_ATOMS: atom_id res chain seq x y z
N MET A 1 4.98 6.51 -17.24
CA MET A 1 4.43 5.13 -17.24
C MET A 1 3.08 5.23 -16.58
N LEU A 2 2.02 4.66 -17.16
CA LEU A 2 0.69 4.75 -16.57
C LEU A 2 0.57 3.75 -15.42
N ILE A 3 0.00 4.20 -14.31
CA ILE A 3 -0.39 3.35 -13.19
C ILE A 3 -1.90 3.43 -12.99
N TYR A 4 -2.49 2.34 -12.51
CA TYR A 4 -3.93 2.14 -12.46
C TYR A 4 -4.37 1.89 -11.03
N HIS A 5 -5.30 2.72 -10.55
CA HIS A 5 -5.93 2.55 -9.24
C HIS A 5 -7.35 2.01 -9.43
N TYR A 6 -7.59 0.80 -8.96
CA TYR A 6 -8.89 0.15 -8.99
C TYR A 6 -9.67 0.55 -7.75
N THR A 7 -10.93 0.89 -7.91
CA THR A 7 -11.76 1.31 -6.78
C THR A 7 -13.25 1.17 -7.08
N THR A 8 -14.08 1.32 -6.05
CA THR A 8 -15.54 1.31 -6.21
C THR A 8 -16.04 2.65 -6.78
N VAL A 9 -17.23 2.65 -7.40
CA VAL A 9 -17.82 3.90 -7.94
C VAL A 9 -18.02 4.96 -6.84
N ASP A 10 -18.47 4.54 -5.65
CA ASP A 10 -18.64 5.44 -4.50
C ASP A 10 -17.30 6.08 -4.07
N THR A 11 -16.25 5.27 -3.97
CA THR A 11 -14.91 5.78 -3.61
C THR A 11 -14.37 6.70 -4.70
N PHE A 12 -14.60 6.39 -5.97
CA PHE A 12 -14.24 7.28 -7.08
C PHE A 12 -14.90 8.65 -6.96
N LEU A 13 -16.20 8.71 -6.65
CA LEU A 13 -16.89 9.99 -6.45
C LEU A 13 -16.28 10.79 -5.28
N LYS A 14 -15.90 10.12 -4.19
CA LYS A 14 -15.19 10.75 -3.06
C LYS A 14 -13.79 11.25 -3.44
N ILE A 15 -13.07 10.52 -4.29
CA ILE A 15 -11.77 10.93 -4.84
C ILE A 15 -11.94 12.19 -5.70
N LEU A 16 -12.98 12.27 -6.55
CA LEU A 16 -13.24 13.45 -7.37
C LEU A 16 -13.58 14.69 -6.53
N ASP A 17 -14.39 14.52 -5.48
CA ASP A 17 -14.79 15.60 -4.59
C ASP A 17 -13.61 16.13 -3.76
N SER A 18 -12.88 15.22 -3.12
CA SER A 18 -11.74 15.55 -2.25
C SER A 18 -10.46 15.90 -3.01
N LYS A 19 -10.35 15.47 -4.28
CA LYS A 19 -9.12 15.50 -5.10
C LYS A 19 -7.94 14.77 -4.45
N ALA A 20 -8.24 13.74 -3.65
CA ALA A 20 -7.25 12.96 -2.91
C ALA A 20 -7.55 11.47 -2.98
N ILE A 21 -6.50 10.65 -2.89
CA ILE A 21 -6.61 9.19 -2.79
C ILE A 21 -6.52 8.80 -1.31
N TRP A 22 -7.38 7.86 -0.91
CA TRP A 22 -7.34 7.30 0.44
C TRP A 22 -6.17 6.33 0.58
N ALA A 23 -5.38 6.51 1.64
CA ALA A 23 -4.35 5.57 2.04
C ALA A 23 -4.78 4.87 3.34
N SER A 24 -4.60 3.55 3.37
CA SER A 24 -4.97 2.70 4.50
C SER A 24 -3.76 2.42 5.36
N ASP A 25 -3.98 2.25 6.66
CA ASP A 25 -2.95 1.81 7.60
C ASP A 25 -2.55 0.36 7.31
N LEU A 26 -1.31 0.18 6.86
CA LEU A 26 -0.75 -1.12 6.47
C LEU A 26 -0.64 -2.08 7.66
N SER A 27 -0.55 -1.56 8.89
CA SER A 27 -0.52 -2.38 10.11
C SER A 27 -1.89 -3.01 10.45
N LYS A 28 -2.97 -2.53 9.80
CA LYS A 28 -4.36 -2.98 10.02
C LYS A 28 -4.92 -3.76 8.84
N MET A 29 -4.07 -4.19 7.92
CA MET A 29 -4.49 -5.00 6.77
C MET A 29 -5.03 -6.36 7.20
N ASN A 30 -5.89 -6.94 6.36
CA ASN A 30 -6.50 -8.25 6.58
C ASN A 30 -5.46 -9.38 6.65
N ASP A 31 -4.29 -9.19 6.05
CA ASP A 31 -3.14 -10.09 6.17
C ASP A 31 -1.97 -9.39 6.90
N PRO A 32 -1.82 -9.59 8.22
CA PRO A 32 -0.70 -9.03 8.98
C PRO A 32 0.68 -9.59 8.58
N GLN A 33 0.72 -10.73 7.89
CA GLN A 33 1.99 -11.31 7.45
C GLN A 33 2.60 -10.52 6.30
N GLU A 34 1.76 -10.01 5.38
CA GLU A 34 2.22 -9.17 4.27
C GLU A 34 3.01 -7.96 4.79
N PHE A 35 2.48 -7.29 5.81
CA PHE A 35 3.15 -6.19 6.48
C PHE A 35 4.49 -6.61 7.10
N THR A 36 4.48 -7.69 7.89
CA THR A 36 5.68 -8.17 8.61
C THR A 36 6.80 -8.56 7.62
N ILE A 37 6.45 -9.31 6.57
CA ILE A 37 7.39 -9.74 5.52
C ILE A 37 7.93 -8.52 4.76
N GLY A 38 7.08 -7.54 4.44
CA GLY A 38 7.49 -6.29 3.80
C GLY A 38 8.56 -5.55 4.59
N ILE A 39 8.39 -5.40 5.91
CA ILE A 39 9.37 -4.73 6.76
C ILE A 39 10.68 -5.53 6.85
N GLU A 40 10.63 -6.86 6.91
CA GLU A 40 11.84 -7.69 6.89
C GLU A 40 12.63 -7.55 5.57
N LEU A 41 11.92 -7.45 4.43
CA LEU A 41 12.56 -7.21 3.14
C LEU A 41 13.24 -5.84 3.09
N ILE A 42 12.58 -4.81 3.61
CA ILE A 42 13.17 -3.47 3.73
C ILE A 42 14.41 -3.52 4.62
N LYS A 43 14.35 -4.22 5.76
CA LYS A 43 15.51 -4.41 6.67
C LYS A 43 16.70 -5.01 5.93
N LYS A 44 16.49 -6.10 5.20
CA LYS A 44 17.54 -6.79 4.42
C LYS A 44 18.14 -5.87 3.36
N PHE A 45 17.31 -5.08 2.67
CA PHE A 45 17.77 -4.10 1.70
C PHE A 45 18.60 -3.00 2.35
N TYR A 46 18.14 -2.47 3.49
CA TYR A 46 18.84 -1.43 4.25
C TYR A 46 20.20 -1.91 4.74
N GLN A 47 20.26 -3.11 5.31
CA GLN A 47 21.51 -3.73 5.74
C GLN A 47 22.53 -3.84 4.60
N LYS A 48 22.08 -4.19 3.39
CA LYS A 48 22.94 -4.34 2.22
C LYS A 48 23.43 -3.00 1.67
N LYS A 49 22.56 -1.98 1.64
CA LYS A 49 22.83 -0.70 0.96
C LYS A 49 23.39 0.38 1.89
N PHE A 50 23.00 0.34 3.17
CA PHE A 50 23.29 1.33 4.19
C PHE A 50 23.62 0.64 5.54
N PRO A 51 24.69 -0.16 5.62
CA PRO A 51 25.02 -0.96 6.81
C PRO A 51 25.16 -0.10 8.08
N ASP A 52 25.72 1.11 7.96
CA ASP A 52 25.91 2.03 9.10
C ASP A 52 24.60 2.59 9.67
N LEU A 53 23.50 2.51 8.90
CA LEU A 53 22.17 2.98 9.32
C LEU A 53 21.28 1.84 9.84
N LEU A 54 21.78 0.60 9.91
CA LEU A 54 20.96 -0.54 10.37
C LEU A 54 20.44 -0.34 11.79
N HIS A 55 21.26 0.22 12.68
CA HIS A 55 20.87 0.52 14.05
C HIS A 55 19.70 1.52 14.12
N TRP A 56 19.62 2.49 13.20
CA TRP A 56 18.46 3.39 13.13
C TRP A 56 17.19 2.60 12.81
N PHE A 57 17.27 1.69 11.83
CA PHE A 57 16.14 0.84 11.43
C PHE A 57 15.68 -0.11 12.54
N GLU A 58 16.62 -0.67 13.31
CA GLU A 58 16.30 -1.62 14.39
C GLU A 58 15.69 -0.95 15.63
N ASN A 59 15.98 0.34 15.85
CA ASN A 59 15.43 1.10 16.96
C ASN A 59 14.14 1.84 16.61
N ASP A 60 13.90 2.11 15.32
CA ASP A 60 12.60 2.57 14.89
C ASP A 60 11.59 1.42 14.94
N ARG A 61 10.52 1.62 15.69
CA ARG A 61 9.52 0.61 16.01
C ARG A 61 8.58 0.32 14.83
N PHE A 62 9.10 -0.04 13.66
CA PHE A 62 8.29 -0.30 12.46
C PHE A 62 7.39 -1.55 12.58
N VAL A 63 7.67 -2.46 13.53
CA VAL A 63 6.99 -3.77 13.65
C VAL A 63 6.67 -4.11 15.09
N GLY A 64 5.54 -4.77 15.32
CA GLY A 64 5.14 -5.31 16.63
C GLY A 64 4.07 -4.49 17.34
N LEU A 65 3.66 -4.96 18.51
CA LEU A 65 2.61 -4.32 19.34
C LEU A 65 2.99 -2.91 19.80
N ASP A 66 4.29 -2.60 19.83
CA ASP A 66 4.84 -1.30 20.22
C ASP A 66 5.05 -0.37 19.02
N ASN A 67 4.56 -0.72 17.82
CA ASN A 67 4.63 0.15 16.64
C ASN A 67 3.72 1.37 16.83
N GLU A 68 4.34 2.54 17.01
CA GLU A 68 3.67 3.83 17.13
C GLU A 68 3.62 4.60 15.78
N GLN A 69 4.21 4.04 14.72
CA GLN A 69 4.27 4.68 13.41
C GLN A 69 3.04 4.36 12.56
N LEU A 70 2.38 5.41 12.09
CA LEU A 70 1.29 5.31 11.12
C LEU A 70 1.89 5.12 9.72
N LEU A 71 1.86 3.87 9.24
CA LEU A 71 2.32 3.51 7.89
C LEU A 71 1.13 3.44 6.96
N LEU A 72 0.98 4.46 6.12
CA LEU A 72 -0.13 4.55 5.16
C LEU A 72 0.32 4.07 3.78
N GLY A 73 -0.52 3.27 3.13
CA GLY A 73 -0.30 2.83 1.76
C GLY A 73 -1.58 2.77 0.95
N CYS A 74 -1.41 2.78 -0.37
CA CYS A 74 -2.46 2.52 -1.34
C CYS A 74 -1.88 1.70 -2.50
N SER A 75 -2.76 1.00 -3.20
CA SER A 75 -2.38 0.01 -4.21
C SER A 75 -2.59 0.55 -5.62
N PHE A 76 -1.62 0.26 -6.50
CA PHE A 76 -1.66 0.55 -7.93
C PHE A 76 -1.20 -0.67 -8.72
N SER A 77 -1.68 -0.79 -9.96
CA SER A 77 -1.21 -1.79 -10.93
C SER A 77 -0.61 -1.10 -12.14
N GLU A 78 0.35 -1.75 -12.78
CA GLU A 78 0.82 -1.36 -14.12
C GLU A 78 -0.08 -1.92 -15.22
N ASN A 79 -0.95 -2.88 -14.88
CA ASN A 79 -1.90 -3.47 -15.81
C ASN A 79 -3.21 -2.67 -15.80
N PRO A 80 -3.74 -2.27 -16.98
CA PRO A 80 -5.04 -1.59 -17.08
C PRO A 80 -6.24 -2.52 -16.85
N ASP A 81 -6.06 -3.83 -17.02
CA ASP A 81 -7.09 -4.84 -16.81
C ASP A 81 -6.51 -6.03 -16.02
N ASP A 82 -6.67 -5.98 -14.70
CA ASP A 82 -6.11 -6.95 -13.76
C ASP A 82 -7.25 -7.59 -12.94
N LEU A 83 -7.51 -8.88 -13.20
CA LEU A 83 -8.57 -9.63 -12.54
C LEU A 83 -8.42 -9.64 -11.01
N SER A 84 -7.19 -9.67 -10.49
CA SER A 84 -6.96 -9.66 -9.05
C SER A 84 -7.38 -8.33 -8.43
N GLN A 85 -7.10 -7.22 -9.13
CA GLN A 85 -7.46 -5.87 -8.68
C GLN A 85 -8.96 -5.61 -8.81
N TRP A 86 -9.60 -6.11 -9.88
CA TRP A 86 -11.06 -6.04 -10.01
C TRP A 86 -11.78 -6.73 -8.86
N ARG A 87 -11.30 -7.90 -8.44
CA ARG A 87 -11.86 -8.64 -7.30
C ARG A 87 -11.59 -7.94 -5.98
N ALA A 88 -10.37 -7.49 -5.75
CA ALA A 88 -9.96 -6.94 -4.46
C ALA A 88 -10.46 -5.51 -4.21
N TYR A 89 -10.44 -4.65 -5.24
CA TYR A 89 -10.68 -3.21 -5.10
C TYR A 89 -11.77 -2.67 -6.04
N GLY A 90 -11.98 -3.32 -7.19
CA GLY A 90 -12.94 -2.89 -8.21
C GLY A 90 -14.37 -3.43 -8.04
N ASP A 91 -14.81 -3.69 -6.81
CA ASP A 91 -16.16 -4.20 -6.49
C ASP A 91 -16.58 -5.42 -7.34
N ASP A 92 -15.68 -6.41 -7.44
CA ASP A 92 -15.86 -7.62 -8.23
C ASP A 92 -16.27 -7.32 -9.70
N GLY A 93 -15.64 -6.29 -10.28
CA GLY A 93 -15.84 -5.87 -11.67
C GLY A 93 -16.92 -4.82 -11.90
N LYS A 94 -17.55 -4.27 -10.85
CA LYS A 94 -18.59 -3.22 -10.96
C LYS A 94 -18.05 -1.81 -10.70
N GLY A 95 -16.79 -1.71 -10.27
CA GLY A 95 -16.10 -0.48 -9.97
C GLY A 95 -15.54 0.22 -11.21
N VAL A 96 -14.51 1.02 -10.97
CA VAL A 96 -13.80 1.76 -12.02
C VAL A 96 -12.29 1.63 -11.83
N VAL A 97 -11.55 1.92 -12.91
CA VAL A 97 -10.10 2.04 -12.89
C VAL A 97 -9.70 3.48 -13.23
N ILE A 98 -8.86 4.07 -12.40
CA ILE A 98 -8.36 5.44 -12.58
C ILE A 98 -6.91 5.35 -13.08
N ALA A 99 -6.68 5.82 -14.30
CA ALA A 99 -5.34 5.91 -14.87
C ALA A 99 -4.63 7.20 -14.41
N GLN A 100 -3.38 7.08 -13.95
CA GLN A 100 -2.57 8.17 -13.41
C GLN A 100 -1.17 8.19 -14.05
N PHE A 101 -0.56 9.39 -14.12
CA PHE A 101 0.74 9.65 -14.74
C PHE A 101 1.81 9.99 -13.70
#